data_AF-A0A069NCR8-F1
#
_entry.id   AF-A0A069NCR8-F1
#
_cell.length_a   1.000
_cell.length_b   1.000
_cell.length_c   1.000
_cell.angle_alpha   90.00
_cell.angle_beta   90.00
_cell.angle_gamma   90.00
#
_symmetry.space_group_name_H-M   'P 1'
#
loop_
_entity.id
_entity.type
_entity.pdbx_description
1 polymer ?
#
loop_
_entity_poly.entity_id
_entity_poly.type
_entity_poly.pdbx_seq_one_letter_code
_entity_poly.pdbx_strand_id
1 'polypeptide(L)'
;MAERKAASFFYAFAELNWGVSKPKTAQYVRVYQRFFQSRYRAELEALFGVGELSVLAAYSDDELREIVSAKAVNPSLTRDGIKRLLKIRQAA
;
A
#
# COMPACT_ATOMS: atom_id res chain seq x y z
N MET A 1 1.38 27.08 -7.38
CA MET A 1 0.48 27.02 -8.57
C MET A 1 0.87 25.88 -9.51
N ALA A 2 2.14 25.79 -9.93
CA ALA A 2 2.62 24.75 -10.87
C ALA A 2 2.38 23.31 -10.39
N GLU A 3 2.70 22.98 -9.14
CA GLU A 3 2.54 21.63 -8.57
C GLU A 3 1.09 21.15 -8.56
N ARG A 4 0.14 22.03 -8.18
CA ARG A 4 -1.29 21.71 -8.21
C ARG A 4 -1.77 21.42 -9.62
N LYS A 5 -1.27 22.19 -10.61
CA LYS A 5 -1.60 21.99 -12.03
C LYS A 5 -1.02 20.66 -12.54
N ALA A 6 0.22 20.34 -12.19
CA ALA A 6 0.85 19.06 -12.52
C ALA A 6 0.10 17.87 -11.92
N ALA A 7 -0.30 17.94 -10.64
CA ALA A 7 -1.09 16.90 -10.00
C ALA A 7 -2.44 16.70 -10.70
N SER A 8 -3.13 17.78 -11.08
CA SER A 8 -4.38 17.70 -11.84
C SER A 8 -4.19 17.01 -13.20
N PHE A 9 -3.10 17.33 -13.92
CA PHE A 9 -2.79 16.65 -15.18
C PHE A 9 -2.50 15.16 -14.98
N PHE A 10 -1.77 14.78 -13.93
CA PHE A 10 -1.52 13.38 -13.61
C PHE A 10 -2.82 12.62 -13.33
N TYR A 11 -3.75 13.20 -12.58
CA TYR A 11 -5.05 12.56 -12.33
C TYR A 11 -5.86 12.40 -13.62
N ALA A 12 -5.91 13.42 -14.48
CA ALA A 12 -6.60 13.33 -15.77
C ALA A 12 -5.96 12.28 -16.68
N PHE A 13 -4.62 12.19 -16.69
CA PHE A 13 -3.88 11.18 -17.43
C PHE A 13 -4.22 9.76 -16.95
N ALA A 14 -4.23 9.53 -15.62
CA ALA A 14 -4.54 8.24 -15.03
C ALA A 14 -5.99 7.80 -15.32
N GLU A 15 -6.93 8.74 -15.29
CA GLU A 15 -8.33 8.47 -15.64
C GLU A 15 -8.47 8.11 -17.12
N LEU A 16 -7.84 8.88 -18.02
CA LEU A 16 -7.93 8.69 -19.47
C LEU A 16 -7.24 7.41 -19.96
N ASN A 17 -6.07 7.08 -19.42
CA ASN A 17 -5.26 5.96 -19.93
C ASN A 17 -5.45 4.66 -19.15
N TRP A 18 -5.81 4.74 -17.87
CA TRP A 18 -5.91 3.56 -17.01
C TRP A 18 -7.32 3.33 -16.45
N GLY A 19 -8.27 4.24 -16.70
CA GLY A 19 -9.63 4.14 -16.16
C GLY A 19 -9.67 4.23 -14.63
N VAL A 20 -8.64 4.82 -14.01
CA VAL A 20 -8.54 4.90 -12.54
C VAL A 20 -8.99 6.28 -12.08
N SER A 21 -10.06 6.33 -11.29
CA SER A 21 -10.61 7.58 -10.78
C SER A 21 -9.59 8.33 -9.90
N LYS A 22 -9.71 9.66 -9.86
CA LYS A 22 -8.84 10.52 -9.04
C LYS A 22 -8.68 10.05 -7.59
N PRO A 23 -9.74 9.68 -6.83
CA PRO A 23 -9.58 9.18 -5.46
C PRO A 23 -8.73 7.91 -5.37
N LYS A 24 -8.92 6.97 -6.31
CA LYS A 24 -8.17 5.71 -6.36
C LYS A 24 -6.71 5.94 -6.75
N THR A 25 -6.47 6.83 -7.71
CA THR A 25 -5.11 7.26 -8.09
C THR A 25 -4.39 7.93 -6.91
N ALA A 26 -5.07 8.81 -6.17
CA ALA A 26 -4.50 9.44 -4.97
C ALA A 26 -4.16 8.42 -3.88
N GLN A 27 -5.00 7.40 -3.69
CA GLN A 27 -4.72 6.30 -2.77
C GLN A 27 -3.46 5.54 -3.19
N TYR A 28 -3.33 5.20 -4.48
CA TYR A 28 -2.17 4.49 -4.99
C TYR A 28 -0.88 5.28 -4.77
N VAL A 29 -0.88 6.57 -5.14
CA VAL A 29 0.28 7.44 -4.94
C VAL A 29 0.69 7.49 -3.47
N ARG A 30 -0.25 7.69 -2.54
CA ARG A 30 0.06 7.73 -1.10
C ARG A 30 0.67 6.42 -0.59
N VAL A 31 0.13 5.29 -1.02
CA VAL A 31 0.61 3.97 -0.63
C VAL A 31 2.04 3.74 -1.13
N TYR A 32 2.31 4.00 -2.41
CA TYR A 32 3.66 3.82 -2.96
C TYR A 32 4.66 4.83 -2.38
N GLN A 33 4.23 6.08 -2.12
CA GLN A 33 5.06 7.05 -1.42
C GLN A 33 5.44 6.58 -0.01
N ARG A 34 4.50 6.01 0.74
CA ARG A 34 4.77 5.51 2.10
C ARG A 34 5.87 4.44 2.12
N PHE A 35 5.89 3.56 1.13
CA PHE A 35 6.82 2.43 1.05
C PHE A 35 8.05 2.67 0.18
N PHE A 36 8.19 3.86 -0.41
CA PHE A 36 9.30 4.18 -1.31
C PHE A 36 10.69 3.96 -0.67
N GLN A 37 10.80 4.23 0.63
CA GLN A 37 12.01 4.04 1.43
C GLN A 37 11.91 2.88 2.44
N SER A 38 10.87 2.04 2.33
CA SER A 38 10.74 0.89 3.23
C SER A 38 11.84 -0.13 2.96
N ARG A 39 12.40 -0.71 4.02
CA ARG A 39 13.37 -1.82 3.89
C ARG A 39 12.77 -3.09 3.29
N TYR A 40 11.44 -3.21 3.33
CA TYR A 40 10.68 -4.32 2.75
C TYR A 40 10.05 -3.97 1.40
N ARG A 41 10.52 -2.92 0.72
CA ARG A 41 9.87 -2.42 -0.49
C ARG A 41 9.71 -3.52 -1.55
N ALA A 42 10.75 -4.30 -1.81
CA ALA A 42 10.72 -5.34 -2.82
C ALA A 42 9.67 -6.42 -2.49
N GLU A 43 9.63 -6.85 -1.23
CA GLU A 43 8.68 -7.85 -0.74
C GLU A 43 7.25 -7.29 -0.72
N LEU A 44 7.07 -6.03 -0.34
CA LEU A 44 5.78 -5.36 -0.33
C LEU A 44 5.20 -5.25 -1.74
N GLU A 45 6.02 -4.88 -2.72
CA GLU A 45 5.61 -4.80 -4.14
C GLU A 45 5.33 -6.19 -4.74
N ALA A 46 6.08 -7.23 -4.33
CA ALA A 46 5.94 -8.58 -4.86
C ALA A 46 4.77 -9.38 -4.24
N LEU A 47 4.52 -9.20 -2.94
CA LEU A 47 3.62 -10.07 -2.18
C LEU A 47 2.23 -9.48 -1.95
N PHE A 48 2.08 -8.16 -2.02
CA PHE A 48 0.86 -7.49 -1.59
C PHE A 48 0.19 -6.71 -2.71
N GLY A 49 -1.13 -6.84 -2.79
CA GLY A 49 -1.94 -5.97 -3.63
C GLY A 49 -2.12 -4.58 -2.99
N VAL A 50 -2.49 -3.58 -3.80
CA VAL A 50 -2.64 -2.19 -3.30
C VAL A 50 -3.66 -2.06 -2.17
N GLY A 51 -4.73 -2.88 -2.18
CA GLY A 51 -5.73 -2.89 -1.11
C GLY A 51 -5.18 -3.42 0.23
N GLU A 52 -4.21 -4.31 0.19
CA GLU A 52 -3.50 -4.83 1.37
C GLU A 52 -2.45 -3.81 1.83
N LEU A 53 -1.65 -3.28 0.89
CA LEU A 53 -0.68 -2.22 1.17
C LEU A 53 -1.33 -0.98 1.81
N SER A 54 -2.57 -0.64 1.42
CA SER A 54 -3.32 0.45 2.04
C SER A 54 -3.61 0.23 3.53
N VAL A 55 -3.76 -1.03 3.97
CA VAL A 55 -3.92 -1.37 5.39
C VAL A 55 -2.57 -1.24 6.11
N LEU A 56 -1.50 -1.69 5.46
CA LEU A 56 -0.14 -1.67 6.02
C LEU A 56 0.46 -0.27 6.12
N ALA A 57 -0.02 0.69 5.32
CA ALA A 57 0.55 2.04 5.24
C ALA A 57 0.57 2.81 6.57
N ALA A 58 -0.28 2.43 7.53
CA ALA A 58 -0.33 3.03 8.87
C ALA A 58 0.78 2.53 9.82
N TYR A 59 1.55 1.51 9.44
CA TYR A 59 2.51 0.83 10.30
C TYR A 59 3.96 1.18 9.90
N SER A 60 4.86 1.12 10.89
CA SER A 60 6.30 1.26 10.70
C SER A 60 6.92 0.00 10.09
N ASP A 61 8.13 0.10 9.55
CA ASP A 61 8.83 -1.08 9.04
C ASP A 61 9.07 -2.13 10.12
N ASP A 62 9.28 -1.75 11.39
CA ASP A 62 9.45 -2.71 12.49
C ASP A 62 8.19 -3.54 12.73
N GLU A 63 7.02 -2.90 12.67
CA GLU A 63 5.73 -3.58 12.81
C GLU A 63 5.39 -4.49 11.62
N LEU A 64 5.97 -4.25 10.44
CA LEU A 64 5.69 -5.00 9.23
C LEU A 64 6.47 -6.31 9.09
N ARG A 65 7.58 -6.48 9.81
CA ARG A 65 8.52 -7.61 9.64
C ARG A 65 7.82 -8.97 9.57
N GLU A 66 7.00 -9.25 10.56
CA GLU A 66 6.36 -10.56 10.67
C GLU A 66 5.15 -10.71 9.75
N ILE A 67 4.53 -9.61 9.31
CA ILE A 67 3.44 -9.68 8.31
C ILE A 67 4.00 -10.00 6.94
N VAL A 68 5.10 -9.36 6.56
CA VAL A 68 5.83 -9.68 5.33
C VAL A 68 6.25 -11.15 5.35
N SER A 69 6.81 -11.61 6.48
CA SER A 69 7.18 -13.02 6.66
C SER A 69 5.96 -13.97 6.56
N ALA A 70 4.84 -13.62 7.19
CA ALA A 70 3.62 -14.44 7.15
C ALA A 70 3.02 -14.53 5.73
N LYS A 71 3.03 -13.43 4.97
CA LYS A 71 2.55 -13.41 3.58
C LYS A 71 3.49 -14.17 2.63
N ALA A 72 4.80 -14.13 2.88
CA ALA A 72 5.77 -14.92 2.12
C ALA A 72 5.53 -16.43 2.29
N VAL A 73 5.21 -16.88 3.51
CA VAL A 73 4.88 -18.29 3.79
C VAL A 73 3.48 -18.66 3.30
N ASN A 74 2.53 -17.74 3.38
CA ASN A 74 1.16 -17.92 2.90
C ASN A 74 0.74 -16.79 1.94
N PRO A 75 1.04 -16.90 0.64
CA PRO A 75 0.66 -15.88 -0.35
C PRO A 75 -0.87 -15.65 -0.43
N SER A 76 -1.66 -16.67 -0.09
CA SER A 76 -3.14 -16.59 -0.05
C SER A 76 -3.69 -15.84 1.16
N LEU A 77 -2.84 -15.38 2.09
CA LEU A 77 -3.26 -14.61 3.26
C LEU A 77 -4.01 -13.35 2.82
N THR A 78 -5.32 -13.32 3.06
CA THR A 78 -6.16 -12.22 2.58
C THR A 78 -5.98 -10.95 3.39
N ARG A 79 -6.43 -9.82 2.83
CA ARG A 79 -6.55 -8.54 3.53
C ARG A 79 -7.19 -8.64 4.92
N ASP A 80 -8.24 -9.43 5.08
CA ASP A 80 -8.88 -9.60 6.39
C ASP A 80 -8.06 -10.46 7.34
N GLY A 81 -7.33 -11.45 6.81
CA GLY A 81 -6.30 -12.17 7.56
C GLY A 81 -5.22 -11.23 8.08
N ILE A 82 -4.69 -10.34 7.23
CA ILE A 82 -3.70 -9.32 7.61
C ILE A 82 -4.23 -8.43 8.73
N LYS A 83 -5.47 -7.92 8.60
CA LYS A 83 -6.10 -7.11 9.66
C LYS A 83 -6.21 -7.85 10.99
N ARG A 84 -6.54 -9.14 10.96
CA ARG A 84 -6.60 -9.96 12.18
C ARG A 84 -5.23 -10.10 12.83
N LEU A 85 -4.18 -10.37 12.05
CA LEU A 85 -2.81 -10.46 12.56
C LEU A 85 -2.36 -9.14 13.19
N LEU A 86 -2.66 -8.00 12.56
CA LEU A 86 -2.38 -6.67 13.10
C LEU A 86 -3.09 -6.41 14.43
N LYS A 87 -4.38 -6.80 14.54
CA LYS A 87 -5.15 -6.64 15.79
C LYS A 87 -4.58 -7.47 16.94
N ILE A 88 -4.16 -8.70 16.67
CA ILE A 88 -3.54 -9.56 17.69
C ILE A 88 -2.26 -8.92 18.23
N ARG A 89 -1.45 -8.30 17.36
CA ARG A 89 -0.21 -7.61 17.78
C ARG A 89 -0.45 -6.38 18.63
N GLN A 90 -1.50 -5.60 18.33
CA GLN A 90 -1.82 -4.41 19.12
C GLN A 90 -2.36 -4.74 20.52
N ALA A 91 -2.77 -5.99 20.74
CA ALA A 91 -3.28 -6.48 22.02
C ALA A 91 -2.21 -7.20 22.87
N ALA A 92 -0.99 -7.39 22.34
CA ALA A 92 0.14 -8.02 23.00
C ALA A 92 1.14 -6.96 23.46
#